data_AF-A0A9N9JMQ5-F1
#
_entry.id   AF-A0A9N9JMQ5-F1
#
_cell.length_a   1.000
_cell.length_b   1.000
_cell.length_c   1.000
_cell.angle_alpha   90.00
_cell.angle_beta   90.00
_cell.angle_gamma   90.00
#
_symmetry.space_group_name_H-M   'P 1'
#
loop_
_entity.id
_entity.type
_entity.pdbx_description
1 polymer ?
#
loop_
_entity_poly.entity_id
_entity_poly.type
_entity_poly.pdbx_seq_one_letter_code
_entity_poly.pdbx_strand_id
1 'polypeptide(L)' 'SEASWRIFHYHLHNEKLDIQRLQIHLPDQQIVTFSDDQPLQSVLQQDNIRKTILTEWFIANAIHLDARELTYGNFPTKW' A
#
# COMPACT_ATOMS: atom_id res chain seq x y z
N SER A 1 -2.15 4.34 -29.81
CA SER A 1 -1.10 4.81 -28.88
C SER A 1 -1.47 4.36 -27.48
N GLU A 2 -0.61 3.60 -26.80
CA GLU A 2 -0.84 3.16 -25.41
C GLU A 2 -1.03 4.35 -24.45
N ALA A 3 -0.43 5.50 -24.76
CA ALA A 3 -0.61 6.73 -23.98
C ALA A 3 -2.07 7.21 -23.96
N SER A 4 -2.80 7.12 -25.07
CA SER A 4 -4.22 7.48 -25.12
C SER A 4 -5.07 6.51 -24.30
N TRP A 5 -4.72 5.22 -24.27
CA TRP A 5 -5.43 4.21 -23.47
C TRP A 5 -5.26 4.44 -21.95
N ARG A 6 -4.03 4.74 -21.50
CA ARG A 6 -3.76 5.11 -20.09
C ARG A 6 -4.48 6.38 -19.65
N ILE A 7 -4.63 7.36 -20.54
CA ILE A 7 -5.28 8.64 -20.23
C ILE A 7 -6.80 8.50 -20.17
N PHE A 8 -7.40 7.81 -21.15
CA PHE A 8 -8.87 7.82 -21.31
C PHE A 8 -9.59 6.65 -20.63
N HIS A 9 -8.89 5.65 -20.08
CA HIS A 9 -9.47 4.53 -19.33
C HIS A 9 -10.63 3.79 -20.04
N TYR A 10 -10.75 3.91 -21.36
CA TYR A 10 -11.74 3.15 -22.11
C TYR A 10 -11.33 1.67 -22.07
N HIS A 11 -12.19 0.83 -21.48
CA HIS A 11 -12.09 -0.62 -21.51
C HIS A 11 -12.35 -1.13 -22.95
N LEU A 12 -11.38 -0.89 -23.84
CA LEU A 12 -11.30 -1.56 -25.13
C LEU A 12 -10.70 -2.94 -24.87
N HIS A 13 -11.58 -3.92 -24.69
CA HIS A 13 -11.30 -5.32 -24.40
C HIS A 13 -10.93 -5.62 -22.95
N ASN A 14 -11.16 -6.88 -22.58
CA ASN A 14 -11.18 -7.48 -21.24
C ASN A 14 -9.79 -7.51 -20.56
N GLU A 15 -9.00 -6.46 -20.72
CA GLU A 15 -7.66 -6.33 -20.16
C GLU A 15 -7.79 -5.98 -18.67
N LYS A 16 -7.73 -7.02 -17.83
CA LYS A 16 -7.54 -6.85 -16.40
C LYS A 16 -6.11 -6.35 -16.17
N LEU A 17 -5.97 -5.03 -16.15
CA LEU A 17 -4.74 -4.39 -15.71
C LEU A 17 -4.52 -4.72 -14.23
N ASP A 18 -3.48 -5.51 -13.94
CA ASP A 18 -3.02 -5.78 -12.57
C ASP A 18 -2.27 -4.53 -12.01
N ILE A 19 -2.94 -3.37 -12.07
CA ILE A 19 -2.41 -2.12 -11.56
C ILE A 19 -2.74 -2.05 -10.08
N GLN A 20 -1.69 -2.08 -9.26
CA GLN A 20 -1.81 -1.81 -7.83
C GLN A 20 -1.35 -0.38 -7.53
N ARG A 21 -2.23 0.39 -6.90
CA ARG A 21 -1.92 1.75 -6.47
C ARG A 21 -1.10 1.70 -5.19
N LEU A 22 0.07 2.34 -5.20
CA LEU A 22 0.90 2.50 -4.00
C LEU A 22 0.32 3.62 -3.11
N GLN A 23 0.31 3.38 -1.79
CA GLN A 23 -0.12 4.36 -0.79
C GLN A 23 1.02 5.35 -0.49
N ILE A 24 1.24 6.28 -1.42
CA ILE A 24 2.27 7.32 -1.27
C ILE A 24 1.64 8.53 -0.59
N HIS A 25 2.24 8.95 0.52
CA HIS A 25 1.82 10.08 1.34
C HIS A 25 3.02 10.97 1.68
N LEU A 26 2.75 12.24 2.02
CA LEU A 26 3.77 13.07 2.67
C LEU A 26 4.09 12.51 4.06
N PRO A 27 5.28 12.83 4.62
CA PRO A 27 5.61 12.47 5.99
C PRO A 27 4.47 12.85 6.95
N ASP A 28 4.07 11.90 7.80
CA ASP A 28 2.99 12.04 8.80
C ASP A 28 1.58 12.35 8.25
N GLN A 29 1.35 12.24 6.94
CA GLN A 29 0.04 12.40 6.31
C GLN A 29 -0.56 11.07 5.83
N GLN A 30 -0.25 10.00 6.54
CA GLN A 30 -0.79 8.68 6.28
C GLN A 30 -2.23 8.61 6.79
N ILE A 31 -3.10 7.92 6.05
CA ILE A 31 -4.48 7.70 6.49
C ILE A 31 -4.48 6.61 7.57
N VAL A 32 -5.08 6.92 8.71
CA VAL A 32 -5.32 5.97 9.79
C VAL A 32 -6.81 5.73 9.92
N THR A 33 -7.20 4.45 9.94
CA THR A 33 -8.59 4.03 10.24
C THR A 33 -8.67 3.52 11.67
N PHE A 34 -9.64 4.01 12.43
CA PHE A 34 -9.94 3.58 13.79
C PHE A 34 -11.45 3.49 13.98
N SER A 35 -11.89 2.71 14.96
CA SER A 35 -13.31 2.54 15.27
C SER A 35 -13.83 3.72 16.10
N ASP A 36 -15.12 4.03 15.96
CA ASP A 36 -15.76 5.16 16.67
C ASP A 36 -15.71 5.02 18.20
N ASP A 37 -15.60 3.80 18.72
CA ASP A 37 -15.50 3.47 20.15
C ASP A 37 -14.06 3.56 20.69
N GLN A 38 -13.05 3.75 19.83
CA GLN A 38 -11.66 3.85 20.26
C GLN A 38 -11.26 5.29 20.59
N PRO A 39 -10.71 5.55 21.79
CA PRO A 39 -10.21 6.87 22.12
C PRO A 39 -8.97 7.21 21.27
N LEU A 40 -8.96 8.42 20.69
CA LEU A 40 -7.85 8.90 19.85
C LEU A 40 -6.48 8.75 20.52
N GLN A 41 -6.40 8.93 21.83
CA GLN A 41 -5.13 8.82 22.56
C GLN A 41 -4.60 7.38 22.61
N SER A 42 -5.47 6.38 22.68
CA SER A 42 -5.02 4.98 22.59
C SER A 42 -4.61 4.63 21.17
N VAL A 43 -5.30 5.17 20.16
CA VAL A 43 -4.97 5.00 18.74
C VAL A 43 -3.57 5.55 18.47
N LEU A 44 -3.26 6.77 18.91
CA LEU A 44 -1.94 7.39 18.77
C LEU A 44 -0.80 6.65 19.50
N GLN A 45 -1.10 5.87 20.54
CA GLN A 45 -0.13 5.07 21.27
C GLN A 45 0.19 3.73 20.59
N GLN A 46 -0.52 3.36 19.52
CA GLN A 46 -0.24 2.12 18.81
C GLN A 46 1.03 2.25 17.96
N ASP A 47 2.01 1.37 18.18
CA ASP A 47 3.29 1.37 17.45
C ASP A 47 3.12 1.16 15.93
N ASN A 48 2.02 0.51 15.53
CA ASN A 48 1.72 0.20 14.14
C ASN A 48 0.92 1.31 13.42
N ILE A 49 0.53 2.40 14.10
CA ILE A 49 -0.31 3.43 13.49
C ILE A 49 0.35 4.14 12.30
N ARG A 50 1.68 4.22 12.30
CA ARG A 50 2.47 4.84 11.22
C ARG A 50 2.98 3.84 10.19
N LYS A 51 2.64 2.56 10.37
CA LYS A 51 3.09 1.47 9.50
C LYS A 51 2.08 1.29 8.39
N THR A 52 2.53 1.56 7.18
CA THR A 52 1.78 1.25 5.95
C THR A 52 2.37 0.00 5.31
N ILE A 53 1.60 -0.67 4.45
CA ILE A 53 2.10 -1.81 3.66
C ILE A 53 3.36 -1.39 2.87
N LEU A 54 3.38 -0.17 2.34
CA LEU A 54 4.52 0.35 1.58
C LEU A 54 5.79 0.54 2.43
N THR A 55 5.65 1.11 3.62
CA THR A 55 6.79 1.31 4.52
C THR A 55 7.34 -0.01 5.05
N GLU A 56 6.45 -0.94 5.46
CA GLU A 56 6.90 -2.25 5.93
C GLU A 56 7.48 -3.08 4.78
N TRP A 57 6.96 -2.97 3.56
CA TRP A 57 7.56 -3.62 2.38
C TRP A 57 8.99 -3.12 2.12
N PHE A 58 9.25 -1.82 2.23
CA PHE A 58 10.62 -1.32 2.08
C PHE A 58 11.56 -1.81 3.18
N ILE A 59 11.11 -1.80 4.43
CA ILE A 59 11.88 -2.29 5.58
C ILE A 59 12.18 -3.78 5.40
N ALA A 60 11.17 -4.58 5.04
CA ALA A 60 11.31 -6.02 4.86
C ALA A 60 12.27 -6.34 3.71
N ASN A 61 12.18 -5.65 2.57
CA ASN A 61 13.12 -5.83 1.46
C ASN A 61 14.56 -5.50 1.83
N ALA A 62 14.78 -4.54 2.74
CA ALA A 62 16.12 -4.17 3.18
C ALA A 62 16.74 -5.29 4.04
N ILE A 63 15.96 -5.89 4.94
CA ILE A 63 16.44 -6.81 5.98
C ILE A 63 16.39 -8.27 5.54
N HIS A 64 15.32 -8.66 4.82
CA HIS A 64 14.96 -10.04 4.55
C HIS A 64 15.11 -10.37 3.07
N LEU A 65 15.85 -11.44 2.76
CA LEU A 65 16.10 -11.87 1.38
C LEU A 65 14.84 -12.43 0.71
N ASP A 66 14.02 -13.15 1.47
CA ASP A 66 12.76 -13.75 1.00
C ASP A 66 11.67 -12.71 0.70
N ALA A 67 11.71 -11.55 1.36
CA ALA A 67 10.82 -10.44 1.05
C ALA A 67 11.07 -9.87 -0.37
N ARG A 68 12.29 -9.99 -0.90
CA ARG A 68 12.68 -9.51 -2.24
C ARG A 68 12.07 -10.32 -3.38
N GLU A 69 11.65 -11.54 -3.09
CA GLU A 69 10.95 -12.40 -4.03
C GLU A 69 9.45 -12.06 -4.13
N LEU A 70 8.95 -11.15 -3.27
CA LEU A 70 7.55 -10.75 -3.24
C LEU A 70 7.34 -9.42 -3.97
N THR A 71 6.39 -9.42 -4.89
CA THR A 71 5.83 -8.17 -5.40
C THR A 71 5.09 -7.44 -4.28
N TYR A 72 4.95 -6.12 -4.41
CA TYR A 72 4.17 -5.32 -3.45
C TYR A 72 2.75 -5.87 -3.23
N GLY A 73 2.12 -6.44 -4.25
CA GLY A 73 0.80 -7.06 -4.16
C GLY A 73 0.77 -8.38 -3.41
N ASN A 74 1.82 -9.16 -3.52
CA ASN A 74 1.93 -10.44 -2.85
C ASN A 74 2.53 -10.30 -1.44
N PHE A 75 3.12 -9.15 -1.11
CA PHE A 75 3.76 -8.94 0.19
C PHE A 75 2.83 -9.16 1.40
N PRO A 76 1.60 -8.60 1.45
CA PRO A 76 0.68 -8.80 2.57
C PRO A 76 0.19 -10.25 2.76
N THR A 77 0.47 -11.13 1.80
CA THR A 77 0.12 -12.56 1.93
C THR A 77 1.11 -13.32 2.82
N LYS A 78 2.28 -12.72 3.09
CA LYS A 78 3.35 -13.35 3.88
C LYS A 78 3.85 -12.50 5.06
N TRP A 79 3.52 -11.21 5.10
CA TRP A 79 4.01 -10.24 6.09
C TRP A 79 2.86 -9.44 6.68
#